data_AF-A0A3D5P5B2-F1
#
_entry.id   AF-A0A3D5P5B2-F1
#
_cell.length_a   1.000
_cell.length_b   1.000
_cell.length_c   1.000
_cell.angle_alpha   90.00
_cell.angle_beta   90.00
_cell.angle_gamma   90.00
#
_symmetry.space_group_name_H-M   'P 1'
#
loop_
_entity.id
_entity.type
_entity.pdbx_description
1 polymer ?
#
loop_
_entity_poly.entity_id
_entity_poly.type
_entity_poly.pdbx_seq_one_letter_code
_entity_poly.pdbx_strand_id
1 'polypeptide(L)' 'VSDDDVNRIRRQIEGDFKVEGTLRTERSMDIKRLMDIGCYRGLRHRRGLPVRGQRTSTNARTHKGKRRAIAGKKAPPKK' A
#
# COMPACT_ATOMS: atom_id res chain seq x y z
N VAL A 1 -16.19 24.05 19.15
CA VAL A 1 -16.74 22.69 19.00
C VAL A 1 -17.12 22.23 20.40
N SER A 2 -18.37 21.89 20.65
CA SER A 2 -18.82 21.41 21.97
C SER A 2 -18.36 19.98 22.20
N ASP A 3 -18.12 19.57 23.45
CA ASP A 3 -17.78 18.18 23.79
C ASP A 3 -18.87 17.19 23.36
N ASP A 4 -20.14 17.62 23.35
CA ASP A 4 -21.26 16.82 22.85
C ASP A 4 -21.16 16.55 21.35
N ASP A 5 -20.69 17.53 20.57
CA ASP A 5 -20.47 17.37 19.13
C ASP A 5 -19.36 16.36 18.86
N VAL A 6 -18.28 16.40 19.65
CA VAL A 6 -17.16 15.46 19.55
C VAL A 6 -17.62 14.05 19.85
N ASN A 7 -18.42 13.87 20.91
CA ASN A 7 -18.96 12.56 21.28
C ASN A 7 -19.93 12.02 20.24
N ARG A 8 -20.75 12.88 19.63
CA ARG A 8 -21.65 12.48 18.54
C ARG A 8 -20.87 11.99 17.32
N ILE A 9 -19.83 12.72 16.92
CA ILE A 9 -18.97 12.35 15.79
C ILE A 9 -18.23 11.03 16.07
N ARG A 10 -17.66 10.87 17.27
CA ARG A 10 -16.94 9.64 17.64
C ARG A 10 -17.84 8.41 17.52
N ARG A 11 -19.05 8.47 18.08
CA ARG A 11 -20.02 7.35 18.03
C ARG A 11 -20.39 6.96 16.60
N GLN A 12 -20.59 7.95 15.73
CA GLN A 12 -20.89 7.70 14.33
C GLN A 12 -19.71 6.99 13.62
N ILE A 13 -18.48 7.44 13.88
CA ILE A 13 -17.28 6.84 13.27
C ILE A 13 -17.09 5.39 13.72
N GLU A 14 -17.21 5.12 15.02
CA GLU A 14 -17.01 3.79 15.61
C GLU A 14 -18.11 2.81 15.23
N GLY A 15 -19.36 3.28 15.08
CA GLY A 15 -20.51 2.44 14.73
C GLY A 15 -20.58 2.06 13.26
N ASP A 16 -20.35 3.01 12.36
CA ASP A 16 -20.65 2.84 10.93
C ASP A 16 -19.41 2.47 10.10
N PHE A 17 -18.20 2.71 10.60
CA PHE A 17 -16.99 2.59 9.80
C PHE A 17 -15.93 1.71 10.45
N LYS A 18 -15.37 0.81 9.64
CA LYS A 18 -14.14 0.09 9.99
C LYS A 18 -12.96 1.04 9.83
N VAL A 19 -12.35 1.41 10.95
CA VAL A 19 -11.19 2.30 10.96
C VAL A 19 -9.92 1.58 11.43
N GLU A 20 -8.78 2.21 11.15
CA GLU A 20 -7.45 1.88 11.69
C GLU A 20 -7.10 0.38 11.67
N GLY A 21 -7.04 -0.26 12.84
CA GLY A 21 -6.55 -1.62 13.03
C GLY A 21 -7.38 -2.65 12.27
N THR A 22 -8.71 -2.58 12.40
CA THR A 22 -9.62 -3.52 11.73
C THR A 22 -9.48 -3.44 10.22
N LEU A 23 -9.45 -2.21 9.67
CA LEU A 23 -9.31 -1.99 8.23
C LEU A 23 -7.92 -2.39 7.71
N ARG A 24 -6.85 -2.16 8.48
CA ARG A 24 -5.48 -2.57 8.12
C ARG A 24 -5.37 -4.10 8.05
N THR A 25 -5.95 -4.80 9.02
CA THR A 25 -5.94 -6.28 9.05
C THR A 25 -6.73 -6.85 7.89
N GLU A 26 -7.95 -6.37 7.65
CA GLU A 26 -8.80 -6.79 6.53
C GLU A 26 -8.07 -6.63 5.19
N ARG A 27 -7.50 -5.44 4.95
CA ARG A 27 -6.73 -5.17 3.72
C ARG A 27 -5.51 -6.07 3.57
N SER A 28 -4.83 -6.38 4.67
CA SER A 28 -3.65 -7.27 4.65
C SER A 28 -4.06 -8.71 4.32
N MET A 29 -5.19 -9.16 4.86
CA MET A 29 -5.78 -10.47 4.55
C MET A 29 -6.23 -10.56 3.10
N ASP A 30 -6.81 -9.51 2.54
CA ASP A 30 -7.16 -9.47 1.11
C ASP A 30 -5.94 -9.63 0.20
N ILE A 31 -4.84 -8.93 0.52
CA ILE A 31 -3.60 -9.04 -0.25
C ILE A 31 -2.99 -10.44 -0.10
N LYS A 32 -3.00 -10.99 1.11
CA LYS A 32 -2.54 -12.36 1.38
C LYS A 32 -3.34 -13.39 0.60
N ARG A 33 -4.67 -13.28 0.61
CA ARG A 33 -5.56 -14.12 -0.21
C ARG A 33 -5.19 -14.09 -1.69
N LEU A 34 -4.94 -12.91 -2.26
CA LEU A 34 -4.51 -12.79 -3.67
C LEU A 34 -3.15 -13.46 -3.93
N MET A 35 -2.22 -13.35 -2.98
CA MET A 35 -0.91 -14.01 -3.07
C MET A 35 -1.01 -15.53 -2.98
N ASP A 36 -1.89 -16.05 -2.13
CA ASP A 36 -2.08 -17.49 -1.90
C ASP A 36 -2.80 -18.14 -3.10
N ILE A 37 -3.79 -17.46 -3.68
CA ILE A 37 -4.45 -17.89 -4.93
C ILE A 37 -3.47 -17.97 -6.11
N GLY A 38 -2.38 -17.18 -6.09
CA GLY A 38 -1.39 -17.18 -7.16
C GLY A 38 -1.82 -16.44 -8.44
N CYS A 39 -2.87 -15.63 -8.38
CA CYS A 39 -3.29 -14.81 -9.53
C CYS A 39 -2.23 -13.76 -9.90
N TYR A 40 -2.32 -13.18 -11.11
CA TYR A 40 -1.35 -12.17 -11.57
C TYR A 40 -1.18 -11.03 -10.56
N ARG A 41 -2.27 -10.52 -9.97
CA ARG A 41 -2.22 -9.47 -8.94
C ARG A 41 -1.41 -9.91 -7.72
N GLY A 42 -1.62 -11.13 -7.23
CA GLY A 42 -0.86 -11.72 -6.13
C GLY A 42 0.63 -11.83 -6.44
N LEU A 43 1.00 -12.32 -7.62
CA LEU A 43 2.40 -12.41 -8.06
C LEU A 43 3.06 -11.02 -8.13
N ARG A 44 2.32 -9.98 -8.54
CA ARG A 44 2.81 -8.59 -8.56
C ARG A 44 3.01 -8.05 -7.15
N HIS A 45 2.07 -8.29 -6.23
CA HIS A 45 2.22 -7.96 -4.81
C HIS A 45 3.46 -8.63 -4.20
N ARG A 46 3.63 -9.94 -4.41
CA ARG A 46 4.79 -10.71 -3.92
C ARG A 46 6.13 -10.17 -4.45
N ARG A 47 6.17 -9.72 -5.71
CA ARG A 47 7.37 -9.14 -6.35
C ARG A 47 7.60 -7.65 -6.04
N GLY A 48 6.73 -7.00 -5.26
CA GLY A 48 6.82 -5.57 -4.98
C GLY A 48 6.66 -4.70 -6.23
N LEU A 49 5.83 -5.13 -7.19
CA LEU A 49 5.59 -4.42 -8.44
C LEU A 49 4.18 -3.79 -8.48
N PRO A 50 3.99 -2.70 -9.23
CA PRO A 50 2.66 -2.14 -9.47
C PRO A 50 1.70 -3.18 -10.06
N VAL A 51 0.46 -3.14 -9.57
CA VAL A 51 -0.58 -4.17 -9.80
C VAL A 51 -1.61 -3.75 -10.84
N ARG A 52 -1.77 -2.44 -11.11
CA ARG A 52 -2.81 -1.88 -12.02
C ARG A 52 -2.29 -1.70 -13.45
N GLY A 53 -1.38 -2.57 -13.90
CA GLY A 53 -0.87 -2.55 -15.28
C GLY A 53 0.11 -1.40 -15.60
N GLN A 54 0.63 -0.67 -14.60
CA GLN A 54 1.59 0.40 -14.88
C GLN A 54 2.90 -0.13 -15.47
N ARG A 55 3.50 0.63 -16.38
CA ARG A 55 4.82 0.35 -16.98
C ARG A 55 5.91 0.34 -15.91
N THR A 56 6.66 -0.75 -15.81
CA THR A 56 7.70 -0.92 -14.77
C THR A 56 9.13 -0.67 -15.21
N SER A 57 9.40 -0.38 -16.48
CA SER A 57 10.77 -0.18 -16.97
C SER A 57 11.37 1.14 -16.47
N THR A 58 10.58 2.20 -16.36
CA THR A 58 11.04 3.55 -15.97
C THR A 58 10.57 3.93 -14.56
N ASN A 59 9.31 4.35 -14.42
CA ASN A 59 8.77 5.04 -13.25
C ASN A 59 7.88 4.12 -12.41
N ALA A 60 8.48 3.36 -11.50
CA ALA A 60 7.75 2.49 -10.56
C ALA A 60 8.34 2.54 -9.13
N ARG A 61 8.96 3.66 -8.75
CA ARG A 61 9.79 3.76 -7.52
C ARG A 61 8.99 3.68 -6.22
N THR A 62 7.74 4.16 -6.20
CA THR A 62 6.88 4.04 -5.03
C THR A 62 6.66 2.59 -4.60
N HIS A 63 6.54 1.66 -5.57
CA HIS A 63 6.39 0.23 -5.29
C HIS A 63 7.73 -0.53 -5.26
N LYS A 64 8.63 -0.25 -6.22
CA LYS A 64 9.94 -0.94 -6.32
C LYS A 64 10.95 -0.53 -5.24
N GLY A 65 10.68 0.57 -4.52
CA GLY A 65 11.63 1.18 -3.59
C GLY A 65 12.73 2.00 -4.26
N LYS A 66 13.69 2.43 -3.44
CA LYS A 66 14.83 3.27 -3.85
C LYS A 66 15.62 2.60 -4.98
N ARG A 67 16.22 3.41 -5.86
CA ARG A 67 17.01 2.90 -6.99
C ARG A 67 18.23 2.14 -6.47
N ARG A 68 18.20 0.82 -6.61
CA ARG A 68 19.39 -0.02 -6.42
C ARG A 68 20.30 0.17 -7.64
N ALA A 69 21.47 0.75 -7.43
CA ALA A 69 22.49 0.80 -8.48
C ALA A 69 23.05 -0.61 -8.68
N ILE A 70 23.27 -0.98 -9.93
CA ILE A 70 24.04 -2.20 -10.25
C ILE A 70 25.51 -1.81 -10.11
N ALA A 71 26.32 -2.66 -9.48
CA ALA A 71 27.76 -2.44 -9.36
C ALA A 71 28.35 -2.07 -10.73
N GLY A 72 29.10 -0.97 -10.79
CA GLY A 72 29.70 -0.45 -12.03
C GLY A 72 28.93 0.67 -12.74
N LYS A 73 27.69 1.02 -12.34
CA LYS A 73 27.02 2.24 -12.87
C LYS A 73 27.18 3.41 -11.90
N LYS A 74 27.85 4.49 -12.36
CA LYS A 74 28.03 5.74 -11.61
C LYS A 74 26.70 6.17 -10.96
N ALA A 75 26.75 6.43 -9.66
CA ALA A 75 25.61 7.03 -8.96
C ALA A 75 25.29 8.39 -9.60
N PRO A 76 24.00 8.73 -9.77
CA PRO A 76 23.64 10.07 -10.21
C PRO A 76 24.15 11.09 -9.19
N PRO A 77 24.57 12.29 -9.62
CA PRO A 77 25.00 13.33 -8.69
C PRO A 77 23.88 13.62 -7.68
N LYS A 78 24.22 13.69 -6.40
CA LYS A 78 23.29 14.18 -5.37
C LYS A 78 23.05 15.66 -5.66
N LYS A 79 21.78 16.06 -5.76
CA LYS A 79 21.38 17.47 -5.70
C LYS A 79 21.38 17.91 -4.25
#